data_AF-A0A8J6JFK7-F1
#
_entry.id   AF-A0A8J6JFK7-F1
#
_cell.length_a   1.000
_cell.length_b   1.000
_cell.length_c   1.000
_cell.angle_alpha   90.00
_cell.angle_beta   90.00
_cell.angle_gamma   90.00
#
_symmetry.space_group_name_H-M   'P 1'
#
loop_
_entity.id
_entity.type
_entity.pdbx_description
1 polymer ?
#
loop_
_entity_poly.entity_id
_entity_poly.type
_entity_poly.pdbx_seq_one_letter_code
_entity_poly.pdbx_strand_id
1 'polypeptide(L)'
;MDETTTANTFDDAELEAAWAEGEDAMVEDGAHETADQPEDAKQQADQPAAPETETPPEQSAEEEMADQPQLFTLKYRGEQLQVTQDEMVALAQKGRDYDTVRQERDQLLQYRQEADPALELVRSYAQRNGMTVGDYLDYCRRRELMSQGINEQTANAQIAVEKQQAALQRQNAEAAAARRQQEAEADQARQRQEAQRKDFAAFLGAYPGVKTTEIPKEVWEKVAQGESLVSAYTMHRNRQLEAELAAERQNRKNQQRTTGSLSDPAGGDKKDDIDRWWNEDD
;
A
#
# COMPACT_ATOMS: atom_id res chain seq x y z
N MET A 1 47.12 25.88 19.93
CA MET A 1 45.77 25.53 20.42
C MET A 1 44.97 25.29 19.16
N ASP A 2 44.99 24.05 18.69
CA ASP A 2 44.31 23.64 17.46
C ASP A 2 42.90 23.21 17.85
N GLU A 3 41.90 23.96 17.39
CA GLU A 3 40.49 23.68 17.63
C GLU A 3 40.02 22.58 16.67
N THR A 4 39.59 21.46 17.23
CA THR A 4 38.97 20.34 16.53
C THR A 4 37.57 20.74 16.05
N THR A 5 37.48 21.28 14.83
CA THR A 5 36.23 21.25 14.07
C THR A 5 36.05 19.84 13.52
N THR A 6 35.46 18.96 14.33
CA THR A 6 34.93 17.67 13.86
C THR A 6 33.68 17.97 13.04
N ALA A 7 33.88 18.25 11.75
CA ALA A 7 32.81 18.17 10.77
C ALA A 7 32.37 16.70 10.71
N ASN A 8 31.20 16.42 11.27
CA ASN A 8 30.54 15.13 11.17
C ASN A 8 30.07 14.94 9.73
N THR A 9 31.00 14.62 8.82
CA THR A 9 30.71 14.14 7.48
C THR A 9 30.16 12.73 7.62
N PHE A 10 28.83 12.62 7.64
CA PHE A 10 28.13 11.34 7.65
C PHE A 10 28.30 10.67 6.29
N ASP A 11 28.82 9.44 6.28
CA ASP A 11 28.97 8.62 5.08
C ASP A 11 27.59 8.09 4.63
N ASP A 12 27.28 8.25 3.34
CA ASP A 12 26.05 7.76 2.68
C ASP A 12 25.81 6.26 2.97
N ALA A 13 26.88 5.51 3.18
CA ALA A 13 26.88 4.07 3.49
C ALA A 13 26.29 3.73 4.87
N GLU A 14 26.40 4.63 5.86
CA GLU A 14 25.89 4.38 7.22
C GLU A 14 24.37 4.58 7.28
N LEU A 15 23.84 5.45 6.40
CA LEU A 15 22.41 5.65 6.22
C LEU A 15 21.75 4.49 5.45
N GLU A 16 22.43 3.97 4.43
CA GLU A 16 21.97 2.82 3.63
C GLU A 16 22.01 1.51 4.45
N ALA A 17 23.05 1.31 5.26
CA ALA A 17 23.17 0.15 6.15
C ALA A 17 22.07 0.10 7.21
N ALA A 18 21.70 1.24 7.80
CA ALA A 18 20.63 1.31 8.81
C ALA A 18 19.24 0.93 8.25
N TRP A 19 19.03 1.08 6.94
CA TRP A 19 17.82 0.64 6.26
C TRP A 19 17.88 -0.82 5.80
N ALA A 20 19.02 -1.27 5.24
CA ALA A 20 19.20 -2.65 4.79
C ALA A 20 19.16 -3.68 5.93
N GLU A 21 19.70 -3.34 7.11
CA GLU A 21 19.72 -4.21 8.29
C GLU A 21 18.33 -4.41 8.92
N GLY A 22 17.33 -3.62 8.50
CA GLY A 22 15.92 -3.81 8.84
C GLY A 22 15.22 -4.92 8.04
N GLU A 23 15.68 -5.22 6.83
CA GLU A 23 15.03 -6.16 5.90
C GLU A 23 15.58 -7.61 6.00
N ASP A 24 16.84 -7.81 6.38
CA ASP A 24 17.49 -9.15 6.39
C ASP A 24 17.06 -10.06 7.57
N ALA A 25 16.30 -9.55 8.55
CA ALA A 25 15.82 -10.34 9.69
C ALA A 25 14.48 -11.05 9.45
N MET A 26 13.90 -10.97 8.25
CA MET A 26 12.52 -11.40 7.98
C MET A 26 12.38 -12.63 7.07
N VAL A 27 13.44 -13.43 6.90
CA VAL A 27 13.36 -14.70 6.15
C VAL A 27 14.05 -15.84 6.89
N GLU A 28 13.43 -16.32 7.97
CA GLU A 28 13.37 -17.78 8.23
C GLU A 28 12.38 -18.16 9.35
N ASP A 29 11.62 -19.21 9.03
CA ASP A 29 10.89 -20.13 9.91
C ASP A 29 9.47 -19.78 10.40
N GLY A 30 8.52 -20.64 10.01
CA GLY A 30 7.14 -20.57 10.52
C GLY A 30 6.08 -21.30 9.67
N ALA A 31 6.37 -22.49 9.16
CA ALA A 31 5.33 -23.38 8.66
C ALA A 31 4.67 -24.14 9.83
N HIS A 32 3.38 -23.94 10.12
CA HIS A 32 2.45 -25.01 10.53
C HIS A 32 0.98 -24.53 10.66
N GLU A 33 0.15 -25.06 9.77
CA GLU A 33 -1.05 -25.87 10.06
C GLU A 33 -2.36 -25.26 10.61
N THR A 34 -3.34 -25.39 9.73
CA THR A 34 -4.79 -25.54 9.89
C THR A 34 -5.25 -26.57 10.92
N ALA A 35 -6.16 -26.18 11.81
CA ALA A 35 -7.29 -26.93 12.41
C ALA A 35 -7.85 -26.03 13.54
N ASP A 36 -9.11 -25.96 13.94
CA ASP A 36 -10.30 -26.79 13.77
C ASP A 36 -11.51 -25.88 14.11
N GLN A 37 -12.66 -26.10 13.48
CA GLN A 37 -13.94 -25.58 14.00
C GLN A 37 -14.32 -26.34 15.28
N PRO A 38 -15.29 -25.87 16.07
CA PRO A 38 -16.59 -26.51 15.90
C PRO A 38 -17.78 -25.57 15.94
N GLU A 39 -18.80 -26.00 15.21
CA GLU A 39 -20.20 -25.60 15.36
C GLU A 39 -20.74 -25.98 16.75
N ASP A 40 -21.61 -25.15 17.31
CA ASP A 40 -22.83 -25.67 17.94
C ASP A 40 -23.97 -24.67 17.78
N ALA A 41 -25.13 -25.20 17.44
CA ALA A 41 -26.33 -24.52 17.02
C ALA A 41 -27.49 -24.89 17.94
N LYS A 42 -28.48 -23.98 18.01
CA LYS A 42 -29.82 -24.07 18.68
C LYS A 42 -29.80 -23.62 20.15
N GLN A 43 -30.78 -22.89 20.68
CA GLN A 43 -32.21 -22.73 20.40
C GLN A 43 -32.67 -21.42 21.10
N GLN A 44 -33.36 -20.50 20.42
CA GLN A 44 -34.82 -20.34 20.46
C GLN A 44 -35.38 -19.59 21.69
N ALA A 45 -35.85 -18.35 21.48
CA ALA A 45 -37.12 -17.86 22.03
C ALA A 45 -37.57 -16.60 21.28
N ASP A 46 -38.85 -16.58 20.97
CA ASP A 46 -39.56 -15.72 20.05
C ASP A 46 -40.42 -14.71 20.85
N GLN A 47 -40.77 -13.59 20.19
CA GLN A 47 -41.99 -12.80 20.38
C GLN A 47 -42.08 -11.66 21.45
N PRO A 48 -42.99 -10.67 21.26
CA PRO A 48 -42.62 -9.28 20.96
C PRO A 48 -43.40 -8.24 21.81
N ALA A 49 -43.44 -6.98 21.32
CA ALA A 49 -44.44 -5.91 21.56
C ALA A 49 -43.96 -4.71 22.39
N ALA A 50 -43.87 -3.57 21.69
CA ALA A 50 -44.05 -2.23 22.25
C ALA A 50 -45.51 -2.05 22.74
N PRO A 51 -45.78 -1.07 23.62
CA PRO A 51 -46.16 0.23 23.06
C PRO A 51 -45.59 1.46 23.80
N GLU A 52 -45.48 2.51 22.99
CA GLU A 52 -45.48 3.95 23.22
C GLU A 52 -45.69 4.50 24.64
N THR A 53 -44.83 5.44 25.03
CA THR A 53 -45.28 6.66 25.73
C THR A 53 -44.44 7.83 25.26
N GLU A 54 -45.12 8.82 24.68
CA GLU A 54 -44.60 10.11 24.26
C GLU A 54 -44.15 10.97 25.46
N THR A 55 -42.98 11.60 25.34
CA THR A 55 -42.67 12.94 25.88
C THR A 55 -41.53 13.56 25.07
N PRO A 56 -41.77 14.64 24.30
CA PRO A 56 -40.76 15.63 23.90
C PRO A 56 -40.91 16.92 24.74
N PRO A 57 -39.99 17.92 24.70
CA PRO A 57 -38.71 17.99 23.99
C PRO A 57 -37.53 18.51 24.86
N GLU A 58 -36.30 18.12 24.56
CA GLU A 58 -35.13 18.95 24.90
C GLU A 58 -34.14 18.90 23.74
N GLN A 59 -33.99 20.05 23.07
CA GLN A 59 -33.01 20.26 22.01
C GLN A 59 -31.62 20.17 22.63
N SER A 60 -30.82 19.21 22.18
CA SER A 60 -29.37 19.25 22.34
C SER A 60 -28.76 19.26 20.95
N ALA A 61 -28.08 20.38 20.69
CA ALA A 61 -27.48 20.76 19.44
C ALA A 61 -26.18 19.97 19.17
N GLU A 62 -26.31 18.68 18.83
CA GLU A 62 -25.16 17.85 18.47
C GLU A 62 -25.28 17.13 17.10
N GLU A 63 -26.33 17.39 16.32
CA GLU A 63 -26.52 16.75 15.00
C GLU A 63 -25.72 17.39 13.83
N GLU A 64 -24.83 18.37 14.08
CA GLU A 64 -24.06 19.04 13.01
C GLU A 64 -22.56 18.67 12.95
N MET A 65 -22.11 17.58 13.59
CA MET A 65 -20.75 17.06 13.41
C MET A 65 -20.68 15.63 12.84
N ALA A 66 -21.75 15.14 12.22
CA ALA A 66 -21.79 13.81 11.61
C ALA A 66 -21.48 13.77 10.09
N ASP A 67 -21.32 14.92 9.44
CA ASP A 67 -21.29 15.00 7.97
C ASP A 67 -20.02 15.66 7.40
N GLN A 68 -18.88 15.50 8.09
CA GLN A 68 -17.59 15.77 7.47
C GLN A 68 -17.08 14.48 6.82
N PRO A 69 -16.96 14.42 5.49
CA PRO A 69 -16.48 13.21 4.84
C PRO A 69 -15.05 12.95 5.30
N GLN A 70 -14.83 11.86 6.03
CA GLN A 70 -13.48 11.41 6.40
C GLN A 70 -12.71 11.17 5.10
N LEU A 71 -11.72 12.02 4.84
CA LEU A 71 -10.82 11.95 3.69
C LEU A 71 -9.76 10.89 4.01
N PHE A 72 -9.78 9.78 3.27
CA PHE A 72 -8.80 8.72 3.36
C PHE A 72 -7.74 8.91 2.27
N THR A 73 -6.46 8.84 2.64
CA THR A 73 -5.36 8.87 1.68
C THR A 73 -5.20 7.47 1.07
N LEU A 74 -5.67 7.29 -0.15
CA LEU A 74 -5.47 6.07 -0.94
C LEU A 74 -4.21 6.22 -1.80
N LYS A 75 -3.20 5.35 -1.56
CA LYS A 75 -2.00 5.28 -2.39
C LYS A 75 -2.28 4.41 -3.62
N TYR A 76 -2.29 5.01 -4.81
CA TYR A 76 -2.56 4.31 -6.06
C TYR A 76 -1.53 4.72 -7.13
N ARG A 77 -0.86 3.72 -7.76
CA ARG A 77 0.21 3.93 -8.75
C ARG A 77 1.35 4.88 -8.32
N GLY A 78 1.56 5.06 -7.01
CA GLY A 78 2.60 5.92 -6.46
C GLY A 78 2.14 7.35 -6.14
N GLU A 79 0.91 7.74 -6.50
CA GLU A 79 0.30 9.00 -6.09
C GLU A 79 -0.56 8.80 -4.83
N GLN A 80 -0.51 9.78 -3.92
CA GLN A 80 -1.37 9.84 -2.73
C GLN A 80 -2.61 10.66 -3.08
N LEU A 81 -3.78 10.03 -3.12
CA LEU A 81 -5.04 10.71 -3.43
C LEU A 81 -5.94 10.71 -2.20
N GLN A 82 -6.44 11.88 -1.81
CA GLN A 82 -7.46 12.00 -0.78
C GLN A 82 -8.82 11.66 -1.39
N VAL A 83 -9.45 10.62 -0.86
CA VAL A 83 -10.71 10.06 -1.34
C VAL A 83 -11.67 9.97 -0.15
N THR A 84 -12.93 10.32 -0.34
CA THR A 84 -13.94 10.21 0.74
C THR A 84 -14.28 8.75 1.06
N GLN A 85 -14.86 8.47 2.24
CA GLN A 85 -15.21 7.10 2.66
C GLN A 85 -16.06 6.34 1.63
N ASP A 86 -17.07 7.00 1.07
CA ASP A 86 -17.97 6.42 0.08
C ASP A 86 -17.28 6.17 -1.26
N GLU A 87 -16.40 7.08 -1.66
CA GLU A 87 -15.56 6.88 -2.84
C GLU A 87 -14.54 5.77 -2.63
N MET A 88 -14.01 5.56 -1.41
CA MET A 88 -13.12 4.45 -1.10
C MET A 88 -13.84 3.10 -1.23
N VAL A 89 -15.06 2.98 -0.71
CA VAL A 89 -15.87 1.75 -0.85
C VAL A 89 -16.27 1.53 -2.32
N ALA A 90 -16.66 2.59 -3.05
CA ALA A 90 -17.00 2.48 -4.46
C ALA A 90 -15.79 2.10 -5.33
N LEU A 91 -14.62 2.68 -5.07
CA LEU A 91 -13.37 2.35 -5.76
C LEU A 91 -12.86 0.96 -5.36
N ALA A 92 -13.09 0.50 -4.13
CA ALA A 92 -12.76 -0.86 -3.71
C ALA A 92 -13.68 -1.90 -4.35
N GLN A 93 -14.97 -1.59 -4.47
CA GLN A 93 -15.96 -2.50 -5.05
C GLN A 93 -15.89 -2.56 -6.58
N LYS A 94 -15.67 -1.42 -7.25
CA LYS A 94 -15.56 -1.37 -8.71
C LYS A 94 -14.13 -1.54 -9.20
N GLY A 95 -13.12 -1.19 -8.41
CA GLY A 95 -11.75 -0.99 -8.87
C GLY A 95 -11.64 0.35 -9.61
N ARG A 96 -10.74 1.23 -9.16
CA ARG A 96 -10.53 2.56 -9.79
C ARG A 96 -10.24 2.49 -11.29
N ASP A 97 -9.59 1.41 -11.73
CA ASP A 97 -9.23 1.20 -13.12
C ASP A 97 -10.28 0.44 -13.92
N TYR A 98 -11.35 -0.02 -13.30
CA TYR A 98 -12.30 -0.85 -14.01
C TYR A 98 -12.97 -0.07 -15.14
N ASP A 99 -13.28 1.20 -14.92
CA ASP A 99 -13.89 2.05 -15.94
C ASP A 99 -12.89 2.43 -17.04
N THR A 100 -11.62 2.69 -16.71
CA THR A 100 -10.58 3.01 -17.70
C THR A 100 -10.20 1.78 -18.53
N VAL A 101 -9.95 0.65 -17.88
CA VAL A 101 -9.67 -0.64 -18.53
C VAL A 101 -10.87 -1.10 -19.37
N ARG A 102 -12.10 -0.87 -18.89
CA ARG A 102 -13.31 -1.15 -19.66
C ARG A 102 -13.41 -0.26 -20.90
N GLN A 103 -13.16 1.05 -20.78
CA GLN A 103 -13.16 1.95 -21.91
C GLN A 103 -12.08 1.60 -22.93
N GLU A 104 -10.84 1.32 -22.49
CA GLU A 104 -9.76 0.88 -23.37
C GLU A 104 -10.10 -0.43 -24.06
N ARG A 105 -10.65 -1.40 -23.31
CA ARG A 105 -11.12 -2.67 -23.87
C ARG A 105 -12.22 -2.44 -24.89
N ASP A 106 -13.22 -1.62 -24.57
CA ASP A 106 -14.36 -1.35 -25.45
C ASP A 106 -13.89 -0.58 -26.70
N GLN A 107 -12.92 0.32 -26.60
CA GLN A 107 -12.24 0.96 -27.74
C GLN A 107 -11.45 -0.05 -28.57
N LEU A 108 -10.67 -0.94 -27.95
CA LEU A 108 -9.95 -2.00 -28.66
C LEU A 108 -10.91 -2.98 -29.34
N LEU A 109 -12.06 -3.27 -28.73
CA LEU A 109 -13.11 -4.07 -29.33
C LEU A 109 -13.76 -3.36 -30.52
N GLN A 110 -13.94 -2.04 -30.46
CA GLN A 110 -14.41 -1.24 -31.60
C GLN A 110 -13.39 -1.25 -32.74
N TYR A 111 -12.12 -0.93 -32.46
CA TYR A 111 -11.04 -1.01 -33.45
C TYR A 111 -10.93 -2.41 -34.06
N ARG A 112 -11.07 -3.45 -33.25
CA ARG A 112 -11.08 -4.83 -33.73
C ARG A 112 -12.30 -5.11 -34.59
N GLN A 113 -13.50 -4.67 -34.21
CA GLN A 113 -14.71 -4.84 -35.01
C GLN A 113 -14.67 -4.08 -36.33
N GLU A 114 -14.03 -2.92 -36.37
CA GLU A 114 -13.81 -2.15 -37.60
C GLU A 114 -12.74 -2.79 -38.49
N ALA A 115 -11.68 -3.33 -37.89
CA ALA A 115 -10.59 -3.98 -38.61
C ALA A 115 -10.92 -5.43 -39.01
N ASP A 116 -11.79 -6.14 -38.29
CA ASP A 116 -12.16 -7.54 -38.55
C ASP A 116 -12.70 -7.75 -39.97
N PRO A 117 -13.67 -6.96 -40.49
CA PRO A 117 -14.18 -7.18 -41.84
C PRO A 117 -13.10 -6.94 -42.91
N ALA A 118 -12.19 -5.99 -42.69
CA ALA A 118 -11.06 -5.76 -43.59
C ALA A 118 -10.04 -6.90 -43.52
N LEU A 119 -9.70 -7.37 -42.31
CA LEU A 119 -8.78 -8.48 -42.09
C LEU A 119 -9.35 -9.82 -42.58
N GLU A 120 -10.64 -10.06 -42.42
CA GLU A 120 -11.35 -11.23 -42.93
C GLU A 120 -11.35 -11.23 -44.46
N LEU A 121 -11.63 -10.08 -45.09
CA LEU A 121 -11.56 -9.93 -46.53
C LEU A 121 -10.14 -10.22 -47.04
N VAL A 122 -9.12 -9.60 -46.45
CA VAL A 122 -7.71 -9.84 -46.82
C VAL A 122 -7.32 -11.30 -46.56
N ARG A 123 -7.78 -11.91 -45.46
CA ARG A 123 -7.59 -13.35 -45.18
C ARG A 123 -8.21 -14.23 -46.26
N SER A 124 -9.44 -13.94 -46.68
CA SER A 124 -10.14 -14.72 -47.71
C SER A 124 -9.43 -14.64 -49.06
N TYR A 125 -8.94 -13.44 -49.44
CA TYR A 125 -8.15 -13.26 -50.65
C TYR A 125 -6.78 -13.94 -50.56
N ALA A 126 -6.11 -13.84 -49.41
CA ALA A 126 -4.84 -14.52 -49.15
C ALA A 126 -5.01 -16.05 -49.26
N GLN A 127 -6.03 -16.62 -48.61
CA GLN A 127 -6.37 -18.04 -48.68
C GLN A 127 -6.66 -18.49 -50.12
N ARG A 128 -7.42 -17.70 -50.89
CA ARG A 128 -7.74 -18.03 -52.30
C ARG A 128 -6.51 -18.06 -53.20
N ASN A 129 -5.50 -17.23 -52.90
CA ASN A 129 -4.24 -17.19 -53.65
C ASN A 129 -3.16 -18.13 -53.04
N GLY A 130 -3.48 -18.88 -51.97
CA GLY A 130 -2.53 -19.73 -51.27
C GLY A 130 -1.37 -18.97 -50.61
N MET A 131 -1.55 -17.67 -50.34
CA MET A 131 -0.54 -16.79 -49.74
C MET A 131 -0.93 -16.46 -48.29
N THR A 132 0.04 -16.07 -47.45
CA THR A 132 -0.28 -15.54 -46.12
C THR A 132 -0.83 -14.11 -46.21
N VAL A 133 -1.49 -13.63 -45.16
CA VAL A 133 -2.02 -12.24 -45.11
C VAL A 133 -0.91 -11.22 -45.35
N GLY A 134 0.28 -11.45 -44.78
CA GLY A 134 1.44 -10.58 -44.98
C GLY A 134 1.94 -10.61 -46.43
N ASP A 135 2.09 -11.80 -47.01
CA ASP A 135 2.57 -11.95 -48.39
C ASP A 135 1.57 -11.37 -49.41
N TYR A 136 0.27 -11.46 -49.12
CA TYR A 136 -0.77 -10.87 -49.96
C TYR A 136 -0.75 -9.33 -49.91
N LEU A 137 -0.49 -8.73 -48.74
CA LEU A 137 -0.30 -7.28 -48.63
C LEU A 137 0.94 -6.83 -49.40
N ASP A 138 2.05 -7.57 -49.30
CA ASP A 138 3.27 -7.31 -50.07
C ASP A 138 3.03 -7.47 -51.57
N TYR A 139 2.21 -8.44 -51.98
CA TYR A 139 1.78 -8.61 -53.37
C TYR A 139 0.92 -7.44 -53.87
N CYS A 140 -0.06 -6.98 -53.07
CA CYS A 140 -0.87 -5.80 -53.39
C CYS A 140 0.01 -4.54 -53.55
N ARG A 141 0.93 -4.31 -52.61
CA ARG A 141 1.88 -3.20 -52.63
C ARG A 141 2.79 -3.25 -53.86
N ARG A 142 3.30 -4.44 -54.20
CA ARG A 142 4.13 -4.65 -55.40
C ARG A 142 3.33 -4.37 -56.67
N ARG A 143 2.07 -4.82 -56.73
CA ARG A 143 1.19 -4.60 -57.87
C ARG A 143 0.83 -3.11 -58.05
N GLU A 144 0.69 -2.38 -56.96
CA GLU A 144 0.53 -0.92 -56.98
C GLU A 144 1.78 -0.23 -57.54
N LEU A 145 2.98 -0.60 -57.07
CA LEU A 145 4.24 -0.08 -57.58
C LEU A 145 4.46 -0.43 -59.07
N MET A 146 4.07 -1.64 -59.49
CA MET A 146 4.07 -2.04 -60.90
C MET A 146 3.10 -1.19 -61.73
N SER A 147 1.93 -0.83 -61.19
CA SER A 147 0.97 0.05 -61.87
C SER A 147 1.51 1.48 -62.04
N GLN A 148 2.44 1.90 -61.18
CA GLN A 148 3.15 3.18 -61.26
C GLN A 148 4.36 3.13 -62.22
N GLY A 149 4.58 2.00 -62.92
CA GLY A 149 5.66 1.83 -63.89
C GLY A 149 7.00 1.41 -63.30
N ILE A 150 7.04 1.01 -62.02
CA ILE A 150 8.24 0.53 -61.34
C ILE A 150 8.43 -0.96 -61.63
N ASN A 151 9.66 -1.37 -61.97
CA ASN A 151 9.98 -2.77 -62.25
C ASN A 151 9.80 -3.66 -61.01
N GLU A 152 9.49 -4.95 -61.20
CA GLU A 152 9.24 -5.92 -60.13
C GLU A 152 10.39 -5.99 -59.11
N GLN A 153 11.63 -5.99 -59.59
CA GLN A 153 12.81 -6.07 -58.72
C GLN A 153 12.98 -4.82 -57.86
N THR A 154 12.74 -3.64 -58.42
CA THR A 154 12.77 -2.37 -57.69
C THR A 154 11.60 -2.25 -56.70
N ALA A 155 10.42 -2.76 -57.05
CA ALA A 155 9.27 -2.78 -56.14
C ALA A 155 9.52 -3.69 -54.93
N ASN A 156 10.08 -4.88 -55.15
CA ASN A 156 10.45 -5.79 -54.05
C ASN A 156 11.54 -5.21 -53.15
N ALA A 157 12.55 -4.54 -53.74
CA ALA A 157 13.60 -3.88 -52.97
C ALA A 157 13.04 -2.74 -52.09
N GLN A 158 12.09 -1.96 -52.60
CA GLN A 158 11.45 -0.89 -51.82
C GLN A 158 10.63 -1.44 -50.64
N ILE A 159 9.83 -2.49 -50.86
CA ILE A 159 9.04 -3.14 -49.80
C ILE A 159 9.96 -3.71 -48.71
N ALA A 160 11.08 -4.33 -49.11
CA ALA A 160 12.07 -4.85 -48.16
C ALA A 160 12.71 -3.73 -47.31
N VAL A 161 13.06 -2.60 -47.93
CA VAL A 161 13.60 -1.43 -47.23
C VAL A 161 12.56 -0.82 -46.29
N GLU A 162 11.31 -0.68 -46.71
CA GLU A 162 10.20 -0.18 -45.89
C GLU A 162 10.00 -1.06 -44.64
N LYS A 163 9.96 -2.39 -44.82
CA LYS A 163 9.84 -3.34 -43.72
C LYS A 163 11.03 -3.29 -42.77
N GLN A 164 12.25 -3.15 -43.30
CA GLN A 164 13.46 -3.00 -42.48
C GLN A 164 13.42 -1.70 -41.68
N GLN A 165 13.01 -0.59 -42.29
CA GLN A 165 12.84 0.70 -41.60
C GLN A 165 11.76 0.61 -40.51
N ALA A 166 10.62 0.00 -40.79
CA ALA A 166 9.56 -0.21 -39.80
C ALA A 166 10.04 -1.08 -38.62
N ALA A 167 10.84 -2.12 -38.89
CA ALA A 167 11.42 -2.96 -37.84
C ALA A 167 12.43 -2.18 -36.97
N LEU A 168 13.30 -1.36 -37.60
CA LEU A 168 14.23 -0.49 -36.88
C LEU A 168 13.49 0.58 -36.06
N GLN A 169 12.42 1.16 -36.60
CA GLN A 169 11.58 2.11 -35.88
C GLN A 169 10.91 1.47 -34.66
N ARG A 170 10.40 0.24 -34.79
CA ARG A 170 9.84 -0.51 -33.65
C ARG A 170 10.89 -0.77 -32.58
N GLN A 171 12.07 -1.26 -32.94
CA GLN A 171 13.16 -1.45 -31.98
C GLN A 171 13.57 -0.14 -31.31
N ASN A 172 13.70 0.96 -32.07
CA ASN A 172 14.04 2.26 -31.51
C ASN A 172 12.94 2.79 -30.59
N ALA A 173 11.66 2.58 -30.92
CA ALA A 173 10.54 2.98 -30.08
C ALA A 173 10.48 2.17 -28.78
N GLU A 174 10.70 0.85 -28.85
CA GLU A 174 10.80 -0.03 -27.68
C GLU A 174 11.99 0.35 -26.80
N ALA A 175 13.16 0.59 -27.40
CA ALA A 175 14.35 1.04 -26.67
C ALA A 175 14.15 2.44 -26.05
N ALA A 176 13.48 3.37 -26.73
CA ALA A 176 13.15 4.68 -26.19
C ALA A 176 12.13 4.58 -25.05
N ALA A 177 11.13 3.70 -25.16
CA ALA A 177 10.17 3.45 -24.09
C ALA A 177 10.85 2.85 -22.86
N ALA A 178 11.74 1.86 -23.04
CA ALA A 178 12.52 1.28 -21.96
C ALA A 178 13.44 2.32 -21.28
N ARG A 179 14.11 3.18 -22.06
CA ARG A 179 14.92 4.28 -21.52
C ARG A 179 14.08 5.27 -20.72
N ARG A 180 12.90 5.65 -21.21
CA ARG A 180 11.97 6.55 -20.49
C ARG A 180 11.48 5.93 -19.18
N GLN A 181 11.23 4.63 -19.15
CA GLN A 181 10.86 3.93 -17.91
C GLN A 181 12.01 3.97 -16.90
N GLN A 182 13.23 3.63 -17.33
CA GLN A 182 14.40 3.69 -16.45
C GLN A 182 14.69 5.10 -15.94
N GLU A 183 14.56 6.11 -16.80
CA GLU A 183 14.75 7.52 -16.43
C GLU A 183 13.68 7.97 -15.43
N ALA A 184 12.41 7.62 -15.65
CA ALA A 184 11.32 7.92 -14.71
C ALA A 184 11.51 7.22 -13.36
N GLU A 185 11.94 5.95 -13.34
CA GLU A 185 12.26 5.23 -12.12
C GLU A 185 13.45 5.86 -11.38
N ALA A 186 14.50 6.24 -12.10
CA ALA A 186 15.67 6.90 -11.55
C ALA A 186 15.32 8.29 -10.98
N ASP A 187 14.49 9.07 -11.68
CA ASP A 187 14.02 10.37 -11.21
C ASP A 187 13.13 10.23 -9.98
N GLN A 188 12.23 9.25 -9.96
CA GLN A 188 11.43 8.95 -8.77
C GLN A 188 12.31 8.52 -7.59
N ALA A 189 13.33 7.70 -7.82
CA ALA A 189 14.27 7.29 -6.77
C ALA A 189 15.05 8.50 -6.23
N ARG A 190 15.55 9.38 -7.10
CA ARG A 190 16.21 10.63 -6.72
C ARG A 190 15.29 11.53 -5.89
N GLN A 191 14.04 11.71 -6.32
CA GLN A 191 13.06 12.52 -5.58
C GLN A 191 12.75 11.93 -4.20
N ARG A 192 12.63 10.60 -4.09
CA ARG A 192 12.45 9.92 -2.79
C ARG A 192 13.65 10.14 -1.88
N GLN A 193 14.86 9.98 -2.39
CA GLN A 193 16.10 10.24 -1.64
C GLN A 193 16.19 11.70 -1.19
N GLU A 194 15.88 12.67 -2.06
CA GLU A 194 15.87 14.09 -1.69
C GLU A 194 14.82 14.42 -0.63
N ALA A 195 13.63 13.84 -0.73
CA ALA A 195 12.58 14.00 0.27
C ALA A 195 13.01 13.41 1.63
N GLN A 196 13.59 12.20 1.62
CA GLN A 196 14.15 11.56 2.82
C GLN A 196 15.26 12.42 3.46
N ARG A 197 16.18 12.96 2.66
CA ARG A 197 17.25 13.85 3.16
C ARG A 197 16.71 15.12 3.79
N LYS A 198 15.67 15.73 3.20
CA LYS A 198 15.02 16.93 3.75
C LYS A 198 14.32 16.62 5.08
N ASP A 199 13.61 15.49 5.14
CA ASP A 199 12.90 15.07 6.34
C ASP A 199 13.87 14.72 7.49
N PHE A 200 14.98 14.05 7.15
CA PHE A 200 16.05 13.77 8.10
C PHE A 200 16.74 15.06 8.61
N ALA A 201 16.99 16.03 7.73
CA ALA A 201 17.53 17.32 8.13
C ALA A 201 16.58 18.09 9.07
N ALA A 202 15.26 18.01 8.82
CA ALA A 202 14.26 18.59 9.73
C ALA A 202 14.26 17.90 11.10
N PHE A 203 14.45 16.58 11.14
CA PHE A 203 14.60 15.81 12.38
C PHE A 203 15.81 16.24 13.21
N LEU A 204 16.98 16.36 12.60
CA LEU A 204 18.19 16.83 13.30
C LEU A 204 18.02 18.25 13.85
N GLY A 205 17.26 19.11 13.16
CA GLY A 205 16.94 20.45 13.65
C GLY A 205 16.03 20.46 14.88
N ALA A 206 15.02 19.58 14.92
CA ALA A 206 14.09 19.48 16.05
C ALA A 206 14.67 18.72 17.26
N TYR A 207 15.53 17.73 17.01
CA TYR A 207 16.11 16.84 18.03
C TYR A 207 17.64 16.72 17.87
N PRO A 208 18.42 17.77 18.21
CA PRO A 208 19.87 17.83 17.98
C PRO A 208 20.72 16.90 18.88
N GLY A 209 20.12 15.91 19.56
CA GLY A 209 20.81 14.99 20.45
C GLY A 209 20.38 13.52 20.34
N VAL A 210 19.47 13.20 19.40
CA VAL A 210 19.02 11.82 19.17
C VAL A 210 19.82 11.24 18.00
N LYS A 211 20.48 10.10 18.21
CA LYS A 211 21.26 9.43 17.16
C LYS A 211 20.34 8.61 16.26
N THR A 212 20.76 8.37 15.01
CA THR A 212 20.08 7.49 14.06
C THR A 212 19.84 6.09 14.62
N THR A 213 20.78 5.55 15.39
CA THR A 213 20.70 4.24 16.05
C THR A 213 19.68 4.18 17.19
N GLU A 214 19.25 5.34 17.71
CA GLU A 214 18.27 5.43 18.81
C GLU A 214 16.83 5.57 18.30
N ILE A 215 16.63 5.65 16.98
CA ILE A 215 15.31 5.75 16.36
C ILE A 215 14.68 4.35 16.30
N PRO A 216 13.54 4.11 16.97
CA PRO A 216 12.86 2.82 16.95
C PRO A 216 12.35 2.44 15.55
N LYS A 217 12.29 1.13 15.26
CA LYS A 217 11.76 0.60 13.98
C LYS A 217 10.33 1.07 13.68
N GLU A 218 9.49 1.19 14.71
CA GLU A 218 8.11 1.71 14.59
C GLU A 218 8.03 3.13 14.00
N VAL A 219 9.06 3.95 14.24
CA VAL A 219 9.12 5.32 13.70
C VAL A 219 9.42 5.26 12.19
N TRP A 220 10.33 4.37 11.77
CA TRP A 220 10.66 4.16 10.37
C TRP A 220 9.49 3.57 9.56
N GLU A 221 8.71 2.67 10.14
CA GLU A 221 7.49 2.15 9.50
C GLU A 221 6.48 3.26 9.18
N LYS A 222 6.30 4.21 10.11
CA LYS A 222 5.42 5.37 9.88
C LYS A 222 5.98 6.31 8.80
N VAL A 223 7.29 6.47 8.73
CA VAL A 223 7.94 7.22 7.65
C VAL A 223 7.75 6.53 6.29
N ALA A 224 7.83 5.19 6.24
CA ALA A 224 7.52 4.41 5.05
C ALA A 224 6.04 4.53 4.63
N GLN A 225 5.14 4.72 5.60
CA GLN A 225 3.72 5.03 5.36
C GLN A 225 3.49 6.47 4.89
N GLY A 226 4.49 7.35 4.95
CA GLY A 226 4.45 8.73 4.46
C GLY A 226 4.35 9.82 5.53
N GLU A 227 4.48 9.47 6.81
CA GLU A 227 4.61 10.48 7.88
C GLU A 227 6.01 11.10 7.89
N SER A 228 6.14 12.36 8.33
CA SER A 228 7.45 12.96 8.58
C SER A 228 8.13 12.30 9.78
N LEU A 229 9.44 12.08 9.71
CA LEU A 229 10.29 11.50 10.75
C LEU A 229 10.15 12.24 12.10
N VAL A 230 10.01 13.57 12.05
CA VAL A 230 9.74 14.41 13.23
C VAL A 230 8.41 14.03 13.86
N SER A 231 7.34 13.96 13.05
CA SER A 231 5.99 13.65 13.53
C SER A 231 5.92 12.23 14.10
N ALA A 232 6.46 11.25 13.38
CA ALA A 232 6.46 9.86 13.81
C ALA A 232 7.21 9.69 15.15
N TYR A 233 8.36 10.34 15.32
CA TYR A 233 9.14 10.29 16.56
C TYR A 233 8.43 11.01 17.72
N THR A 234 7.83 12.19 17.47
CA THR A 234 7.07 12.91 18.50
C THR A 234 5.89 12.06 19.01
N MET A 235 5.17 11.38 18.11
CA MET A 235 4.06 10.52 18.49
C MET A 235 4.53 9.30 19.29
N HIS A 236 5.64 8.66 18.89
CA HIS A 236 6.21 7.55 19.65
C HIS A 236 6.61 7.99 21.07
N ARG A 237 7.29 9.15 21.20
CA ARG A 237 7.65 9.72 22.50
C ARG A 237 6.41 10.04 23.36
N ASN A 238 5.35 10.58 22.75
CA ASN A 238 4.10 10.83 23.46
C ASN A 238 3.47 9.54 23.99
N ARG A 239 3.45 8.46 23.18
CA ARG A 239 2.98 7.14 23.63
C ARG A 239 3.80 6.58 24.79
N GLN A 240 5.12 6.72 24.74
CA GLN A 240 5.99 6.31 25.85
C GLN A 240 5.67 7.08 27.14
N LEU A 241 5.51 8.40 27.04
CA LEU A 241 5.14 9.25 28.18
C LEU A 241 3.74 8.92 28.72
N GLU A 242 2.78 8.65 27.86
CA GLU A 242 1.43 8.22 28.25
C GLU A 242 1.44 6.88 28.98
N ALA A 243 2.22 5.92 28.48
CA ALA A 243 2.40 4.62 29.12
C ALA A 243 3.07 4.76 30.49
N GLU A 244 4.08 5.61 30.63
CA GLU A 244 4.75 5.90 31.90
C GLU A 244 3.78 6.57 32.90
N LEU A 245 3.02 7.58 32.47
CA LEU A 245 2.00 8.22 33.30
C LEU A 245 0.88 7.26 33.71
N ALA A 246 0.46 6.36 32.80
CA ALA A 246 -0.54 5.34 33.09
C ALA A 246 0.00 4.33 34.12
N ALA A 247 1.24 3.87 33.96
CA ALA A 247 1.92 2.99 34.91
C ALA A 247 2.09 3.66 36.28
N GLU A 248 2.49 4.92 36.33
CA GLU A 248 2.62 5.68 37.58
C GLU A 248 1.26 5.85 38.27
N ARG A 249 0.21 6.21 37.52
CA ARG A 249 -1.17 6.30 38.03
C ARG A 249 -1.66 4.96 38.57
N GLN A 250 -1.38 3.86 37.87
CA GLN A 250 -1.76 2.52 38.30
C GLN A 250 -0.98 2.12 39.56
N ASN A 251 0.32 2.38 39.62
CA ASN A 251 1.14 2.14 40.80
C ASN A 251 0.66 2.96 41.99
N ARG A 252 0.28 4.23 41.80
CA ARG A 252 -0.29 5.08 42.86
C ARG A 252 -1.65 4.55 43.33
N LYS A 253 -2.52 4.12 42.42
CA LYS A 253 -3.81 3.47 42.77
C LYS A 253 -3.59 2.17 43.54
N ASN A 254 -2.62 1.35 43.11
CA ASN A 254 -2.25 0.11 43.78
C ASN A 254 -1.68 0.40 45.16
N GLN A 255 -0.79 1.39 45.31
CA GLN A 255 -0.27 1.82 46.61
C GLN A 255 -1.38 2.31 47.53
N GLN A 256 -2.31 3.14 47.05
CA GLN A 256 -3.47 3.60 47.84
C GLN A 256 -4.38 2.45 48.27
N ARG A 257 -4.58 1.43 47.42
CA ARG A 257 -5.35 0.22 47.77
C ARG A 257 -4.59 -0.69 48.75
N THR A 258 -3.27 -0.83 48.57
CA THR A 258 -2.42 -1.71 49.39
C THR A 258 -2.11 -1.12 50.76
N THR A 259 -1.98 0.20 50.90
CA THR A 259 -1.83 0.86 52.22
C THR A 259 -3.17 0.99 52.97
N GLY A 260 -4.30 0.88 52.28
CA GLY A 260 -5.65 0.97 52.86
C GLY A 260 -6.23 -0.31 53.46
N SER A 261 -5.49 -1.42 53.52
CA SER A 261 -6.01 -2.73 53.99
C SER A 261 -5.28 -3.30 55.22
N LEU A 262 -4.34 -2.59 55.84
CA LEU A 262 -3.60 -3.07 57.02
C LEU A 262 -4.02 -2.37 58.33
N SER A 263 -5.33 -2.15 58.51
CA SER A 263 -5.89 -1.78 59.81
C SER A 263 -7.29 -2.36 59.97
N ASP A 264 -7.43 -3.67 59.78
CA ASP A 264 -8.50 -4.45 60.40
C ASP A 264 -7.90 -5.18 61.62
N PRO A 265 -8.23 -4.78 62.87
CA PRO A 265 -7.86 -5.54 64.04
C PRO A 265 -8.86 -6.69 64.19
N ALA A 266 -8.67 -7.74 63.40
CA ALA A 266 -9.39 -9.00 63.59
C ALA A 266 -8.41 -10.17 63.39
N GLY A 267 -7.44 -10.24 64.30
CA GLY A 267 -6.80 -11.51 64.61
C GLY A 267 -7.83 -12.42 65.28
N GLY A 268 -8.18 -13.52 64.63
CA GLY A 268 -9.02 -14.56 65.20
C GLY A 268 -9.66 -15.45 64.13
N ASP A 269 -9.33 -16.74 64.18
CA ASP A 269 -10.21 -17.85 63.75
C ASP A 269 -10.53 -18.03 62.27
N LYS A 270 -9.53 -18.08 61.39
CA LYS A 270 -9.70 -18.75 60.08
C LYS A 270 -8.59 -19.72 59.68
N LYS A 271 -7.48 -19.77 60.42
CA LYS A 271 -6.43 -20.77 60.19
C LYS A 271 -6.72 -22.10 60.90
N ASP A 272 -7.49 -22.07 61.99
CA ASP A 272 -7.77 -23.29 62.77
C ASP A 272 -8.81 -24.21 62.11
N ASP A 273 -9.72 -23.69 61.28
CA ASP A 273 -10.75 -24.52 60.63
C ASP A 273 -10.22 -25.35 59.45
N ILE A 274 -9.16 -24.88 58.77
CA ILE A 274 -8.56 -25.59 57.64
C ILE A 274 -7.60 -26.68 58.13
N ASP A 275 -6.85 -26.43 59.21
CA ASP A 275 -5.96 -27.44 59.82
C ASP A 275 -6.74 -28.53 60.56
N ARG A 276 -7.95 -28.23 61.07
CA ARG A 276 -8.81 -29.23 61.73
C ARG A 276 -9.33 -30.29 60.77
N TRP A 277 -9.52 -29.94 59.49
CA TRP A 277 -10.05 -30.86 58.47
C TRP A 277 -8.99 -31.82 57.89
N TRP A 278 -7.71 -31.51 58.07
CA TRP A 278 -6.59 -32.32 57.55
C TRP A 278 -5.99 -33.30 58.56
N ASN A 279 -6.29 -33.16 59.85
CA ASN A 279 -5.70 -33.96 60.93
C ASN A 279 -6.69 -34.94 61.59
N GLU A 280 -7.86 -35.18 60.98
CA GLU A 280 -8.91 -36.04 61.55
C GLU A 280 -9.00 -37.46 60.93
N ASP A 281 -8.00 -37.85 60.15
CA ASP A 281 -7.80 -39.22 59.65
C ASP A 281 -6.39 -39.74 60.04
N ASP A 282 -6.21 -40.14 61.30
CA ASP A 282 -5.26 -41.18 61.74
C ASP A 282 -5.69 -41.78 63.10
#